data_AF-A0A0G4MIU3-F1
#
_entry.id   AF-A0A0G4MIU3-F1
#
_cell.length_a   1.000
_cell.length_b   1.000
_cell.length_c   1.000
_cell.angle_alpha   90.00
_cell.angle_beta   90.00
_cell.angle_gamma   90.00
#
_symmetry.space_group_name_H-M   'P 1'
#
loop_
_entity.id
_entity.type
_entity.pdbx_description
1 polymer ?
#
loop_
_entity_poly.entity_id
_entity_poly.type
_entity_poly.pdbx_seq_one_letter_code
_entity_poly.pdbx_strand_id
1 'polypeptide(L)'
;ESCALECPELGLSVNPGTLGGRFTTIEGLLTQVRNDLHNQIFQANGNSGGGDSVVPDEKEKWTAFFDGLDVAIRGEKPFTVVLSDPLASSYVQSLVDPPATDPQITREMYERTEEEMEDLGLNDMKVENYE
;
A
#
# COMPACT_ATOMS: atom_id res chain seq x y z
N GLU A 1 0.25 -1.01 -12.11
CA GLU A 1 1.00 -1.34 -10.87
C GLU A 1 1.66 -0.09 -10.27
N SER A 2 1.06 1.09 -10.46
CA SER A 2 1.59 2.42 -10.13
C SER A 2 1.05 2.99 -8.81
N CYS A 3 0.14 2.28 -8.15
CA CYS A 3 -0.49 2.74 -6.92
C CYS A 3 0.43 2.54 -5.72
N ALA A 4 0.68 3.61 -4.97
CA ALA A 4 1.18 3.56 -3.60
C ALA A 4 0.02 3.35 -2.62
N LEU A 5 0.29 2.70 -1.48
CA LEU A 5 -0.63 2.58 -0.37
C LEU A 5 0.03 3.11 0.90
N GLU A 6 -0.70 3.95 1.64
CA GLU A 6 -0.30 4.42 2.95
C GLU A 6 -1.43 4.24 3.96
N CYS A 7 -1.07 3.87 5.20
CA CYS A 7 -1.94 3.89 6.36
C CYS A 7 -1.21 4.56 7.53
N PRO A 8 -1.38 5.89 7.72
CA PRO A 8 -0.62 6.67 8.69
C PRO A 8 -0.77 6.17 10.13
N GLU A 9 -1.98 5.76 10.53
CA GLU A 9 -2.28 5.31 11.90
C GLU A 9 -1.67 3.94 12.25
N LEU A 10 -1.21 3.21 11.23
CA LEU A 10 -0.55 1.91 11.35
C LEU A 10 0.96 2.00 11.03
N GLY A 11 1.45 3.18 10.61
CA GLY A 11 2.84 3.34 10.17
C GLY A 11 3.18 2.46 8.98
N LEU A 12 2.20 2.16 8.14
CA LEU A 12 2.35 1.30 6.97
C LEU A 12 2.46 2.15 5.72
N SER A 13 3.53 1.99 4.96
CA SER A 13 3.71 2.59 3.65
C SER A 13 4.24 1.54 2.68
N VAL A 14 3.61 1.46 1.52
CA VAL A 14 3.89 0.47 0.48
C VAL A 14 4.09 1.19 -0.84
N ASN A 15 5.30 1.11 -1.36
CA ASN A 15 5.70 1.78 -2.58
C ASN A 15 5.02 1.16 -3.82
N PRO A 16 4.84 1.96 -4.90
CA PRO A 16 4.38 1.46 -6.20
C PRO A 16 5.16 0.23 -6.67
N GLY A 17 4.51 -0.63 -7.46
CA GLY A 17 5.12 -1.84 -8.03
C GLY A 17 5.22 -3.05 -7.08
N THR A 18 5.11 -2.87 -5.76
CA THR A 18 5.27 -3.97 -4.79
C THR A 18 4.02 -4.84 -4.63
N LEU A 19 2.83 -4.25 -4.80
CA LEU A 19 1.55 -4.93 -4.61
C LEU A 19 1.06 -5.66 -5.87
N GLY A 20 1.56 -5.30 -7.04
CA GLY A 20 1.07 -5.78 -8.33
C GLY A 20 -0.38 -5.41 -8.64
N GLY A 21 -0.88 -5.80 -9.82
CA GLY A 21 -2.28 -5.55 -10.21
C GLY A 21 -3.23 -6.54 -9.53
N ARG A 22 -4.13 -6.06 -8.67
CA ARG A 22 -5.05 -6.93 -7.91
C ARG A 22 -6.47 -6.40 -7.88
N PHE A 23 -7.40 -7.34 -7.93
CA PHE A 23 -8.80 -7.11 -7.58
C PHE A 23 -9.05 -7.76 -6.22
N THR A 24 -9.24 -6.96 -5.18
CA THR A 24 -9.31 -7.42 -3.78
C THR A 24 -10.17 -6.48 -2.94
N THR A 25 -10.38 -6.81 -1.67
CA THR A 25 -11.00 -5.94 -0.67
C THR A 25 -9.93 -5.23 0.17
N ILE A 26 -10.32 -4.20 0.94
CA ILE A 26 -9.41 -3.52 1.87
C ILE A 26 -8.83 -4.51 2.90
N GLU A 27 -9.68 -5.37 3.46
CA GLU A 27 -9.27 -6.44 4.38
C GLU A 27 -8.27 -7.41 3.72
N GLY A 28 -8.58 -7.86 2.50
CA GLY A 28 -7.72 -8.78 1.76
C GLY A 28 -6.37 -8.15 1.42
N LEU A 29 -6.35 -6.87 1.05
CA LEU A 29 -5.14 -6.10 0.77
C LEU A 29 -4.25 -5.99 2.01
N LEU A 30 -4.80 -5.57 3.16
CA LEU A 30 -4.04 -5.44 4.40
C LEU A 30 -3.54 -6.79 4.92
N THR A 31 -4.37 -7.83 4.86
CA THR A 31 -3.99 -9.19 5.27
C THR A 31 -2.82 -9.69 4.45
N GLN A 32 -2.82 -9.41 3.14
CA GLN A 32 -1.74 -9.82 2.28
C GLN A 32 -0.46 -9.04 2.55
N VAL A 33 -0.54 -7.72 2.65
CA VAL A 33 0.62 -6.86 3.00
C VAL A 33 1.26 -7.33 4.30
N ARG A 34 0.46 -7.59 5.32
CA ARG A 34 0.91 -8.15 6.60
C ARG A 34 1.66 -9.46 6.41
N ASN A 35 1.10 -10.41 5.65
CA ASN A 35 1.70 -11.72 5.43
C ASN A 35 3.01 -11.62 4.63
N ASP A 36 3.05 -10.78 3.59
CA ASP A 36 4.23 -10.57 2.76
C ASP A 36 5.38 -9.96 3.60
N LEU A 37 5.09 -8.92 4.40
CA LEU A 37 6.06 -8.32 5.33
C LEU A 37 6.53 -9.31 6.39
N HIS A 38 5.61 -10.05 7.01
CA HIS A 38 5.95 -11.05 8.02
C HIS A 38 6.86 -12.14 7.44
N ASN A 39 6.59 -12.61 6.21
CA ASN A 39 7.42 -13.60 5.55
C ASN A 39 8.81 -13.06 5.21
N GLN A 40 8.91 -11.81 4.75
CA GLN A 40 10.21 -11.18 4.49
C GLN A 40 11.04 -11.04 5.78
N ILE A 41 10.44 -10.58 6.87
CA ILE A 41 11.15 -10.34 8.13
C ILE A 41 11.51 -11.65 8.85
N PHE A 42 10.60 -12.62 8.90
CA PHE A 42 10.79 -13.84 9.70
C PHE A 42 11.22 -15.08 8.89
N GLN A 43 10.97 -15.14 7.58
CA GLN A 43 11.35 -16.30 6.75
C GLN A 43 12.56 -16.04 5.84
N ALA A 44 12.74 -14.82 5.29
CA ALA A 44 13.92 -14.53 4.45
C ALA A 44 15.24 -14.52 5.26
N ASN A 45 15.15 -14.26 6.56
CA ASN A 45 16.26 -14.46 7.51
C ASN A 45 16.51 -15.95 7.85
N GLY A 46 15.75 -16.88 7.26
CA GLY A 46 15.76 -18.33 7.54
C GLY A 46 16.92 -19.13 6.96
N ASN A 47 17.84 -18.53 6.19
CA ASN A 47 19.10 -19.19 5.81
C ASN A 47 20.28 -18.86 6.74
N SER A 48 20.00 -18.16 7.84
CA SER A 48 20.84 -18.15 9.05
C SER A 48 19.92 -18.52 10.20
N GLY A 49 19.90 -19.80 10.58
CA GLY A 49 19.03 -20.28 11.65
C GLY A 49 19.10 -19.38 12.88
N GLY A 50 17.94 -18.92 13.35
CA GLY A 50 17.81 -18.17 14.61
C GLY A 50 18.97 -17.20 14.88
N GLY A 51 19.23 -16.27 13.97
CA GLY A 51 20.26 -15.27 14.17
C GLY A 51 19.84 -14.31 15.28
N ASP A 52 20.62 -14.30 16.35
CA ASP A 52 20.69 -13.34 17.47
C ASP A 52 20.92 -11.87 17.03
N SER A 53 20.61 -11.54 15.77
CA SER A 53 20.93 -10.28 15.08
C SER A 53 19.74 -9.36 14.89
N VAL A 54 18.50 -9.83 15.13
CA VAL A 54 17.39 -8.91 15.40
C VAL A 54 17.54 -8.55 16.86
N VAL A 55 18.03 -7.33 17.11
CA VAL A 55 18.17 -6.81 18.47
C VAL A 55 16.82 -7.00 19.17
N PRO A 56 16.76 -7.45 20.43
CA PRO A 56 15.50 -7.73 21.13
C PRO A 56 14.45 -6.61 20.96
N ASP A 57 14.91 -5.36 21.00
CA ASP A 57 14.12 -4.14 20.76
C ASP A 57 13.47 -4.06 19.36
N GLU A 58 14.11 -4.58 18.31
CA GLU A 58 13.56 -4.59 16.95
C GLU A 58 12.48 -5.66 16.81
N LYS A 59 12.64 -6.79 17.48
CA LYS A 59 11.62 -7.85 17.50
C LYS A 59 10.33 -7.36 18.17
N GLU A 60 10.45 -6.66 19.30
CA GLU A 60 9.29 -6.07 19.98
C GLU A 60 8.58 -5.04 19.12
N LYS A 61 9.32 -4.19 18.39
CA LYS A 61 8.73 -3.23 17.43
C LYS A 61 7.96 -3.92 16.32
N TRP A 62 8.52 -4.97 15.72
CA TRP A 62 7.83 -5.75 14.69
C TRP A 62 6.59 -6.44 15.23
N THR A 63 6.66 -7.04 16.42
CA THR A 63 5.48 -7.64 17.07
C THR A 63 4.39 -6.61 17.29
N ALA A 64 4.71 -5.44 17.88
CA ALA A 64 3.73 -4.37 18.09
C ALA A 64 3.12 -3.85 16.79
N PHE A 65 3.91 -3.77 15.71
CA PHE A 65 3.43 -3.39 14.38
C PHE A 65 2.43 -4.41 13.82
N PHE A 66 2.76 -5.71 13.85
CA PHE A 66 1.87 -6.76 13.35
C PHE A 66 0.59 -6.88 14.19
N ASP A 67 0.68 -6.71 15.51
CA ASP A 67 -0.49 -6.66 16.39
C ASP A 67 -1.41 -5.48 16.02
N GLY A 68 -0.82 -4.32 15.71
CA GLY A 68 -1.56 -3.14 15.23
C GLY A 68 -2.29 -3.41 13.91
N LEU A 69 -1.64 -4.08 12.96
CA LEU A 69 -2.27 -4.51 11.71
C LEU A 69 -3.40 -5.51 11.95
N ASP A 70 -3.22 -6.46 12.87
CA ASP A 70 -4.23 -7.49 13.18
C ASP A 70 -5.49 -6.91 13.84
N VAL A 71 -5.35 -5.87 14.66
CA VAL A 71 -6.49 -5.12 15.22
C VAL A 71 -7.22 -4.35 14.10
N ALA A 72 -6.48 -3.74 13.18
CA ALA A 72 -7.07 -3.03 12.04
C ALA A 72 -7.81 -3.97 11.07
N ILE A 73 -7.21 -5.11 10.73
CA ILE A 73 -7.82 -6.14 9.86
C ILE A 73 -9.12 -6.67 10.48
N ARG A 74 -9.17 -6.84 11.81
CA ARG A 74 -10.41 -7.23 12.53
C ARG A 74 -11.47 -6.13 12.61
N GLY A 75 -11.18 -4.91 12.16
CA GLY A 75 -12.09 -3.77 12.24
C GLY A 75 -12.25 -3.21 13.66
N GLU A 76 -11.34 -3.53 14.58
CA GLU A 76 -11.39 -3.12 15.98
C GLU A 76 -10.77 -1.72 16.21
N LYS A 77 -10.05 -1.18 15.23
CA LYS A 77 -9.43 0.15 15.25
C LYS A 77 -9.78 0.90 13.97
N PRO A 78 -10.29 2.15 14.04
CA PRO A 78 -10.41 3.01 12.87
C PRO A 78 -9.04 3.36 12.27
N PHE A 79 -8.94 3.35 10.95
CA PHE A 79 -7.73 3.71 10.20
C PHE A 79 -8.10 4.33 8.87
N THR A 80 -7.14 5.02 8.26
CA THR A 80 -7.29 5.62 6.93
C THR A 80 -6.40 4.87 5.94
N VAL A 81 -6.93 4.52 4.77
CA VAL A 81 -6.13 4.00 3.66
C VAL A 81 -6.05 5.07 2.59
N VAL A 82 -4.85 5.52 2.29
CA VAL A 82 -4.56 6.47 1.22
C VAL A 82 -4.00 5.68 0.04
N LEU A 83 -4.68 5.77 -1.10
CA LEU A 83 -4.24 5.17 -2.35
C LEU A 83 -3.87 6.29 -3.32
N SER A 84 -2.60 6.36 -3.68
CA SER A 84 -2.07 7.37 -4.60
C SER A 84 -1.66 6.68 -5.90
N ASP A 85 -2.39 6.92 -6.99
CA ASP A 85 -2.12 6.31 -8.29
C ASP A 85 -1.99 7.39 -9.38
N PRO A 86 -0.75 7.68 -9.85
CA PRO A 86 -0.50 8.71 -10.85
C PRO A 86 -1.15 8.42 -12.22
N LEU A 87 -1.47 7.15 -12.50
CA LEU A 87 -2.12 6.70 -13.73
C LEU A 87 -3.64 6.56 -13.58
N ALA A 88 -4.21 6.87 -12.41
CA ALA A 88 -5.65 6.77 -12.13
C ALA A 88 -6.26 5.41 -12.54
N SER A 89 -5.49 4.33 -12.41
CA SER A 89 -5.86 2.97 -12.81
C SER A 89 -6.42 2.14 -11.65
N SER A 90 -6.41 2.70 -10.43
CA SER A 90 -6.90 2.09 -9.21
C SER A 90 -8.35 2.47 -8.93
N TYR A 91 -9.10 1.57 -8.29
CA TYR A 91 -10.53 1.78 -8.02
C TYR A 91 -10.91 1.28 -6.62
N VAL A 92 -11.68 2.12 -5.90
CA VAL A 92 -12.32 1.76 -4.63
C VAL A 92 -13.84 1.85 -4.82
N GLN A 93 -14.52 0.75 -4.54
CA GLN A 93 -15.98 0.67 -4.64
C GLN A 93 -16.65 1.50 -3.54
N SER A 94 -17.59 2.36 -3.93
CA SER A 94 -18.52 3.05 -3.03
C SER A 94 -19.59 2.08 -2.54
N LEU A 95 -19.94 2.14 -1.25
CA LEU A 95 -21.02 1.33 -0.67
C LEU A 95 -22.37 2.05 -0.61
N VAL A 96 -22.42 3.30 -1.06
CA VAL A 96 -23.67 4.07 -1.19
C VAL A 96 -24.15 4.13 -2.65
N ASP A 97 -25.47 4.14 -2.82
CA ASP A 97 -26.11 4.24 -4.14
C ASP A 97 -26.01 5.66 -4.70
N PRO A 98 -25.69 5.82 -6.01
CA PRO A 98 -25.79 7.11 -6.67
C PRO A 98 -27.21 7.71 -6.55
N PRO A 99 -27.35 9.04 -6.37
CA PRO A 99 -26.33 10.08 -6.49
C PRO A 99 -25.62 10.45 -5.18
N ALA A 100 -25.81 9.69 -4.08
CA ALA A 100 -25.16 10.00 -2.81
C ALA A 100 -23.64 9.79 -2.90
N THR A 101 -22.89 10.65 -2.20
CA THR A 101 -21.44 10.53 -2.05
C THR A 101 -21.13 9.74 -0.79
N ASP A 102 -20.22 8.78 -0.87
CA ASP A 102 -19.79 7.97 0.27
C ASP A 102 -19.01 8.86 1.27
N PRO A 103 -19.49 9.06 2.50
CA PRO A 103 -18.77 9.89 3.48
C PRO A 103 -17.45 9.27 3.95
N GLN A 104 -17.21 7.98 3.68
CA GLN A 104 -15.99 7.28 4.07
C GLN A 104 -14.92 7.31 2.96
N ILE A 105 -15.23 7.83 1.77
CA ILE A 105 -14.32 7.86 0.63
C ILE A 105 -14.16 9.29 0.13
N THR A 106 -12.93 9.80 0.19
CA THR A 106 -12.54 11.05 -0.46
C THR A 106 -11.73 10.72 -1.71
N ARG A 107 -12.00 11.40 -2.83
CA ARG A 107 -11.27 11.24 -4.09
C ARG A 107 -10.75 12.60 -4.53
N GLU A 108 -9.46 12.68 -4.78
CA GLU A 108 -8.78 13.90 -5.20
C GLU A 108 -8.00 13.65 -6.48
N MET A 109 -8.13 14.57 -7.44
CA MET A 109 -7.32 14.57 -8.65
C MET A 109 -6.15 15.51 -8.40
N TYR A 110 -4.93 15.07 -8.73
CA TYR A 110 -3.73 15.86 -8.56
C TYR A 110 -2.90 15.88 -9.85
N GLU A 111 -2.01 16.85 -9.95
CA GLU A 111 -1.04 16.94 -11.03
C GLU A 111 0.19 16.10 -10.68
N ARG A 112 0.59 15.22 -11.60
CA ARG A 112 1.76 14.35 -11.41
C ARG A 112 3.00 15.21 -11.20
N THR A 113 3.79 14.83 -10.21
CA THR A 113 5.11 15.39 -9.93
C THR A 113 6.09 15.05 -11.05
N GLU A 114 7.19 15.81 -11.14
CA GLU A 114 8.26 15.53 -12.12
C GLU A 114 8.85 14.12 -11.94
N GLU A 115 9.00 13.67 -10.69
CA GLU A 115 9.46 12.32 -10.34
C GLU A 115 8.50 11.25 -10.84
N GLU A 116 7.19 11.40 -10.58
CA GLU A 116 6.18 10.47 -11.11
C GLU A 116 6.14 10.46 -12.63
N MET A 117 6.33 11.60 -13.30
CA MET A 117 6.39 11.65 -14.76
C MET A 117 7.64 10.97 -15.32
N GLU A 118 8.78 11.12 -14.66
CA GLU A 118 10.04 10.46 -15.02
C GLU A 118 9.94 8.94 -14.84
N ASP A 119 9.46 8.49 -13.68
CA ASP A 119 9.28 7.07 -13.35
C ASP A 119 8.31 6.38 -14.31
N LEU A 120 7.30 7.11 -14.80
CA LEU A 120 6.36 6.62 -15.80
C LEU A 120 6.87 6.73 -17.25
N GLY A 121 8.05 7.32 -17.46
CA GLY A 121 8.62 7.56 -18.79
C GLY A 121 7.80 8.53 -19.64
N LEU A 122 7.02 9.42 -19.02
CA LEU A 122 6.14 10.36 -19.70
C LEU A 122 6.89 11.60 -20.20
N ASN A 123 8.00 11.99 -19.53
CA ASN A 123 8.78 13.17 -19.89
C ASN A 123 9.32 13.12 -21.33
N ASP A 124 9.77 11.94 -21.76
CA ASP A 124 10.37 11.72 -23.08
C ASP A 124 9.39 11.21 -24.13
N MET A 125 8.09 11.16 -23.81
CA MET A 125 7.07 10.65 -24.71
C MET A 125 6.87 11.60 -25.89
N LYS A 126 7.47 11.27 -27.04
CA LYS A 126 7.18 11.94 -28.30
C LYS A 126 5.79 11.53 -28.76
N VAL A 127 4.84 12.47 -28.76
CA VAL A 127 3.44 12.25 -29.22
C VAL A 127 3.19 12.76 -30.65
N GLU A 128 4.22 13.30 -31.31
CA GLU A 128 4.14 13.87 -32.65
C GLU A 128 5.31 13.39 -33.53
N ASN A 129 5.17 13.55 -34.86
CA ASN A 129 6.19 13.23 -35.87
C ASN A 129 6.68 11.78 -35.86
N TYR A 130 5.75 10.82 -35.73
CA TYR A 130 6.03 9.43 -36.05
C TYR A 130 6.13 9.30 -37.58
N GLU A 131 7.35 9.19 -38.12
CA GLU A 131 7.61 8.78 -39.50
C GLU A 131 7.73 7.25 -39.62
#